data_AF-A0A1J4ZWF9-F1
#
_entry.id   AF-A0A1J4ZWF9-F1
#
_cell.length_a   1.000
_cell.length_b   1.000
_cell.length_c   1.000
_cell.angle_alpha   90.00
_cell.angle_beta   90.00
_cell.angle_gamma   90.00
#
_symmetry.space_group_name_H-M   'P 1'
#
loop_
_entity.id
_entity.type
_entity.pdbx_description
1 polymer ?
#
loop_
_entity_poly.entity_id
_entity_poly.type
_entity_poly.pdbx_seq_one_letter_code
_entity_poly.pdbx_strand_id
1 'polypeptide(L)'
;MVNNLLLRTNPGTLFPALRMMQKDTSLLVLGQSPGGEWISVQTPTNESGWVFAKLLESDQPLDLIPFIQPENVQLVKGHVVDANNQPVNGIQFAITQGQGTDAPRNDAMTDANGDFYAFMPLTASGEWYVSYVAIACTSNKMDANCNYLGGKVGQSEPVGTFITLPLTSTLEFTWK
;
A
#
# COMPACT_ATOMS: atom_id res chain seq x y z
N MET A 1 2.65 -19.49 11.78
CA MET A 1 1.73 -18.69 12.60
C MET A 1 0.85 -17.87 11.66
N VAL A 2 -0.39 -17.60 12.07
CA VAL A 2 -1.57 -17.46 11.20
C VAL A 2 -1.54 -16.15 10.37
N ASN A 3 -1.11 -16.21 9.10
CA ASN A 3 -1.36 -15.14 8.14
C ASN A 3 -2.69 -15.42 7.42
N ASN A 4 -3.81 -15.18 8.10
CA ASN A 4 -5.10 -15.27 7.42
C ASN A 4 -5.27 -14.06 6.50
N LEU A 5 -5.65 -14.33 5.26
CA LEU A 5 -5.89 -13.31 4.26
C LEU A 5 -7.30 -12.73 4.46
N LEU A 6 -7.40 -11.42 4.65
CA LEU A 6 -8.70 -10.75 4.77
C LEU A 6 -9.19 -10.31 3.39
N LEU A 7 -10.35 -10.78 2.99
CA LEU A 7 -11.10 -10.26 1.86
C LEU A 7 -11.83 -9.00 2.31
N ARG A 8 -11.49 -7.85 1.73
CA ARG A 8 -12.05 -6.54 2.11
C ARG A 8 -12.98 -6.00 1.04
N THR A 9 -13.90 -5.12 1.44
CA THR A 9 -14.83 -4.47 0.50
C THR A 9 -14.12 -3.52 -0.47
N ASN A 10 -12.98 -2.96 -0.09
CA ASN A 10 -12.14 -2.08 -0.89
C ASN A 10 -10.67 -2.22 -0.46
N PRO A 11 -9.70 -1.75 -1.28
CA PRO A 11 -8.28 -1.74 -0.93
C PRO A 11 -8.00 -0.90 0.31
N GLY A 12 -7.31 -1.44 1.32
CA GLY A 12 -6.90 -0.68 2.51
C GLY A 12 -7.43 -1.28 3.80
N THR A 13 -6.69 -1.11 4.89
CA THR A 13 -7.00 -1.73 6.19
C THR A 13 -8.19 -1.08 6.90
N LEU A 14 -8.56 0.13 6.50
CA LEU A 14 -9.72 0.87 7.01
C LEU A 14 -11.05 0.41 6.40
N PHE A 15 -11.03 -0.41 5.34
CA PHE A 15 -12.25 -0.98 4.77
C PHE A 15 -12.66 -2.26 5.48
N PRO A 16 -13.97 -2.49 5.72
CA PRO A 16 -14.47 -3.69 6.36
C PRO A 16 -13.96 -4.98 5.70
N ALA A 17 -13.56 -5.95 6.54
CA ALA A 17 -13.30 -7.31 6.08
C ALA A 17 -14.66 -8.03 5.89
N LEU A 18 -14.92 -8.50 4.68
CA LEU A 18 -16.03 -9.37 4.34
C LEU A 18 -15.82 -10.77 4.95
N ARG A 19 -14.60 -11.28 4.80
CA ARG A 19 -14.26 -12.64 5.22
C ARG A 19 -12.78 -12.78 5.56
N MET A 20 -12.52 -13.67 6.50
CA MET A 20 -11.19 -14.22 6.73
C MET A 20 -11.02 -15.51 5.90
N MET A 21 -10.14 -15.47 4.93
CA MET A 21 -9.82 -16.59 4.06
C MET A 21 -8.87 -17.55 4.78
N GLN A 22 -9.15 -18.84 4.66
CA GLN A 22 -8.25 -19.87 5.15
C GLN A 22 -7.02 -19.93 4.25
N LYS A 23 -5.89 -20.36 4.83
CA LYS A 23 -4.68 -20.67 4.06
C LYS A 23 -5.00 -21.64 2.90
N ASP A 24 -4.29 -21.48 1.79
CA ASP A 24 -4.39 -22.30 0.57
C ASP A 24 -5.76 -22.21 -0.14
N THR A 25 -6.62 -21.24 0.21
CA THR A 25 -7.85 -21.02 -0.56
C THR A 25 -7.53 -20.52 -1.96
N SER A 26 -7.94 -21.26 -2.99
CA SER A 26 -7.82 -20.82 -4.38
C SER A 26 -8.76 -19.65 -4.68
N LEU A 27 -8.21 -18.61 -5.29
CA LEU A 27 -8.90 -17.36 -5.62
C LEU A 27 -8.77 -17.12 -7.13
N LEU A 28 -9.87 -16.67 -7.75
CA LEU A 28 -9.79 -16.14 -9.11
C LEU A 28 -9.29 -14.70 -9.04
N VAL A 29 -8.16 -14.41 -9.68
CA VAL A 29 -7.63 -13.05 -9.80
C VAL A 29 -8.41 -12.30 -10.88
N LEU A 30 -8.97 -11.14 -10.51
CA LEU A 30 -9.75 -10.30 -11.42
C LEU A 30 -8.94 -9.11 -11.94
N GLY A 31 -8.03 -8.56 -11.11
CA GLY A 31 -7.21 -7.41 -11.45
C GLY A 31 -6.49 -6.83 -10.23
N GLN A 32 -5.78 -5.72 -10.43
CA GLN A 32 -5.02 -5.01 -9.39
C GLN A 32 -5.44 -3.55 -9.26
N SER A 33 -5.24 -2.98 -8.07
CA SER A 33 -5.37 -1.54 -7.83
C SER A 33 -4.22 -0.78 -8.48
N PRO A 34 -4.31 0.56 -8.59
CA PRO A 34 -3.11 1.39 -8.71
C PRO A 34 -2.03 0.98 -7.70
N GLY A 35 -0.78 0.95 -8.15
CA GLY A 35 0.39 0.52 -7.36
C GLY A 35 0.50 -0.99 -7.11
N GLY A 36 -0.49 -1.80 -7.49
CA GLY A 36 -0.44 -3.26 -7.39
C GLY A 36 -0.47 -3.84 -5.96
N GLU A 37 -0.61 -3.00 -4.94
CA GLU A 37 -0.57 -3.44 -3.54
C GLU A 37 -1.81 -4.26 -3.12
N TRP A 38 -2.92 -4.07 -3.83
CA TRP A 38 -4.18 -4.76 -3.60
C TRP A 38 -4.65 -5.46 -4.86
N ILE A 39 -5.09 -6.71 -4.70
CA ILE A 39 -5.59 -7.55 -5.77
C ILE A 39 -7.09 -7.75 -5.58
N SER A 40 -7.86 -7.47 -6.63
CA SER A 40 -9.26 -7.82 -6.69
C SER A 40 -9.37 -9.30 -7.05
N VAL A 41 -10.12 -10.04 -6.24
CA VAL A 41 -10.28 -11.48 -6.36
C VAL A 41 -11.75 -11.88 -6.21
N GLN A 42 -12.09 -13.04 -6.76
CA GLN A 42 -13.34 -13.74 -6.49
C GLN A 42 -13.07 -15.07 -5.79
N THR A 43 -13.83 -15.33 -4.73
CA THR A 43 -13.79 -16.59 -3.98
C THR A 43 -14.55 -17.71 -4.71
N PRO A 44 -14.34 -18.99 -4.34
CA PRO A 44 -15.13 -20.09 -4.90
C PRO A 44 -16.64 -19.99 -4.66
N THR A 45 -17.06 -19.19 -3.67
CA THR A 45 -18.48 -18.89 -3.39
C THR A 45 -19.00 -17.65 -4.13
N ASN A 46 -18.30 -17.20 -5.18
CA ASN A 46 -18.63 -16.03 -6.02
C ASN A 46 -18.63 -14.67 -5.30
N GLU A 47 -18.14 -14.61 -4.06
CA GLU A 47 -17.93 -13.34 -3.33
C GLU A 47 -16.66 -12.66 -3.84
N SER A 48 -16.73 -11.39 -4.22
CA SER A 48 -15.60 -10.62 -4.73
C SER A 48 -15.17 -9.54 -3.75
N GLY A 49 -13.88 -9.22 -3.74
CA GLY A 49 -13.32 -8.19 -2.87
C GLY A 49 -11.83 -8.02 -3.10
N TRP A 50 -11.18 -7.33 -2.16
CA TRP A 50 -9.78 -6.95 -2.27
C TRP A 50 -8.93 -7.63 -1.20
N VAL A 51 -7.77 -8.11 -1.60
CA VAL A 51 -6.80 -8.79 -0.73
C VAL A 51 -5.42 -8.17 -0.90
N PHE A 52 -4.60 -8.24 0.15
CA PHE A 52 -3.25 -7.68 0.11
C PHE A 52 -2.32 -8.58 -0.73
N ALA A 53 -1.67 -8.00 -1.75
CA ALA A 53 -0.93 -8.75 -2.75
C ALA A 53 0.20 -9.61 -2.16
N LYS A 54 0.91 -9.10 -1.14
CA LYS A 54 2.02 -9.82 -0.49
C LYS A 54 1.61 -11.10 0.24
N LEU A 55 0.32 -11.34 0.44
CA LEU A 55 -0.22 -12.55 1.06
C LEU A 55 -0.73 -13.55 0.02
N LEU A 56 -0.61 -13.25 -1.27
CA LEU A 56 -0.94 -14.15 -2.36
C LEU A 56 0.31 -14.86 -2.86
N GLU A 57 0.14 -16.15 -3.13
CA GLU A 57 1.03 -16.92 -3.99
C GLU A 57 0.32 -17.07 -5.33
N SER A 58 0.99 -16.74 -6.43
CA SER A 58 0.42 -16.83 -7.77
C SER A 58 1.43 -17.43 -8.74
N ASP A 59 0.96 -18.38 -9.55
CA ASP A 59 1.74 -18.96 -10.66
C ASP A 59 1.83 -18.02 -11.86
N GLN A 60 0.98 -16.98 -11.91
CA GLN A 60 0.97 -15.98 -12.97
C GLN A 60 1.59 -14.68 -12.50
N PRO A 61 2.34 -13.97 -13.36
CA PRO A 61 2.85 -12.64 -13.05
C PRO A 61 1.69 -11.68 -12.77
N LEU A 62 1.61 -11.18 -11.54
CA LEU A 62 0.55 -10.25 -11.11
C LEU A 62 0.70 -8.85 -11.73
N ASP A 63 1.84 -8.53 -12.33
CA ASP A 63 2.07 -7.30 -13.08
C ASP A 63 1.36 -7.30 -14.44
N LEU A 64 0.94 -8.45 -14.96
CA LEU A 64 0.24 -8.59 -16.24
C LEU A 64 -1.29 -8.58 -16.14
N ILE A 65 -1.84 -8.55 -14.92
CA ILE A 65 -3.29 -8.56 -14.70
C ILE A 65 -3.87 -7.14 -14.89
N PRO A 66 -5.14 -7.01 -15.30
CA PRO A 66 -5.73 -5.72 -15.60
C PRO A 66 -5.81 -4.84 -14.37
N PHE A 67 -5.74 -3.54 -14.60
CA PHE A 67 -5.98 -2.54 -13.58
C PHE A 67 -7.48 -2.34 -13.34
N ILE A 68 -7.88 -2.34 -12.08
CA ILE A 68 -9.22 -2.03 -11.62
C ILE A 68 -9.13 -0.79 -10.72
N GLN A 69 -9.80 0.29 -11.13
CA GLN A 69 -9.92 1.49 -10.31
C GLN A 69 -10.89 1.21 -9.15
N PRO A 70 -10.46 1.35 -7.89
CA PRO A 70 -11.39 1.22 -6.76
C PRO A 70 -12.41 2.36 -6.77
N GLU A 71 -13.68 2.02 -6.59
CA GLU A 71 -14.79 2.96 -6.58
C GLU A 71 -15.20 3.34 -5.15
N ASN A 72 -15.83 4.52 -5.00
CA ASN A 72 -16.33 5.03 -3.72
C ASN A 72 -15.24 5.13 -2.64
N VAL A 73 -14.04 5.54 -3.06
CA VAL A 73 -12.88 5.81 -2.21
C VAL A 73 -12.37 7.22 -2.46
N GLN A 74 -11.70 7.80 -1.47
CA GLN A 74 -10.80 8.92 -1.69
C GLN A 74 -9.35 8.42 -1.65
N LEU A 75 -8.41 9.17 -2.22
CA LEU A 75 -7.03 8.72 -2.40
C LEU A 75 -6.06 9.65 -1.68
N VAL A 76 -5.16 9.06 -0.90
CA VAL A 76 -3.89 9.68 -0.52
C VAL A 76 -2.83 9.12 -1.45
N LYS A 77 -2.30 9.97 -2.34
CA LYS A 77 -1.20 9.62 -3.24
C LYS A 77 0.07 10.34 -2.80
N GLY A 78 1.20 9.66 -2.86
CA GLY A 78 2.49 10.31 -2.79
C GLY A 78 3.49 9.74 -3.77
N HIS A 79 4.57 10.49 -3.98
CA HIS A 79 5.66 10.20 -4.90
C HIS A 79 6.99 10.37 -4.16
N VAL A 80 7.90 9.42 -4.36
CA VAL A 80 9.22 9.40 -3.72
C VAL A 80 10.32 9.29 -4.76
N VAL A 81 11.24 10.26 -4.74
CA VAL A 81 12.45 10.26 -5.55
C VAL A 81 13.70 10.36 -4.67
N ASP A 82 14.86 9.97 -5.18
CA ASP A 82 16.14 10.24 -4.52
C ASP A 82 16.72 11.62 -4.91
N ALA A 83 17.90 11.94 -4.39
CA ALA A 83 18.62 13.18 -4.70
C ALA A 83 18.94 13.40 -6.19
N ASN A 84 18.89 12.35 -7.02
CA ASN A 84 19.09 12.41 -8.46
C ASN A 84 17.75 12.41 -9.23
N ASN A 85 16.63 12.61 -8.54
CA ASN A 85 15.28 12.58 -9.08
C ASN A 85 14.90 11.22 -9.69
N GLN A 86 15.48 10.13 -9.18
CA GLN A 86 15.11 8.76 -9.57
C GLN A 86 14.05 8.21 -8.62
N PRO A 87 13.02 7.52 -9.12
CA PRO A 87 11.95 6.98 -8.27
C PRO A 87 12.49 5.96 -7.28
N VAL A 88 11.92 5.93 -6.07
CA VAL A 88 12.32 5.00 -5.00
C VAL A 88 11.15 4.10 -4.63
N ASN A 89 11.26 2.82 -4.97
CA ASN A 89 10.24 1.82 -4.64
C ASN A 89 10.43 1.25 -3.24
N GLY A 90 9.38 0.58 -2.74
CA GLY A 90 9.44 -0.17 -1.49
C GLY A 90 9.46 0.70 -0.23
N ILE A 91 9.18 2.00 -0.32
CA ILE A 91 9.06 2.88 0.83
C ILE A 91 7.65 2.76 1.37
N GLN A 92 7.51 2.31 2.62
CA GLN A 92 6.23 2.17 3.28
C GLN A 92 5.90 3.43 4.09
N PHE A 93 4.68 3.94 3.88
CA PHE A 93 4.08 5.02 4.64
C PHE A 93 2.89 4.51 5.45
N ALA A 94 2.77 5.00 6.67
CA ALA A 94 1.56 4.90 7.47
C ALA A 94 0.78 6.21 7.39
N ILE A 95 -0.53 6.10 7.25
CA ILE A 95 -1.50 7.18 7.23
C ILE A 95 -2.37 6.99 8.47
N THR A 96 -2.13 7.81 9.50
CA THR A 96 -2.75 7.65 10.82
C THR A 96 -3.56 8.88 11.24
N GLN A 97 -4.57 8.67 12.08
CA GLN A 97 -5.32 9.76 12.71
C GLN A 97 -5.53 9.47 14.19
N GLY A 98 -5.30 10.47 15.05
CA GLY A 98 -5.45 10.32 16.50
C GLY A 98 -4.24 9.64 17.17
N GLN A 99 -4.46 9.14 18.39
CA GLN A 99 -3.44 8.56 19.26
C GLN A 99 -3.95 7.24 19.86
N GLY A 100 -3.04 6.38 20.31
CA GLY A 100 -3.37 5.10 20.94
C GLY A 100 -3.23 3.88 20.03
N THR A 101 -3.51 2.69 20.56
CA THR A 101 -3.31 1.40 19.87
C THR A 101 -4.34 1.12 18.77
N ASP A 102 -5.52 1.71 18.88
CA ASP A 102 -6.64 1.54 17.95
C ASP A 102 -6.86 2.77 17.06
N ALA A 103 -5.86 3.66 17.01
CA ALA A 103 -5.89 4.82 16.13
C ALA A 103 -6.07 4.35 14.68
N PRO A 104 -7.02 4.92 13.91
CA PRO A 104 -7.17 4.61 12.50
C PRO A 104 -5.84 4.67 11.77
N ARG A 105 -5.51 3.58 11.09
CA ARG A 105 -4.27 3.44 10.32
C ARG A 105 -4.56 2.74 8.99
N ASN A 106 -4.01 3.32 7.93
CA ASN A 106 -3.83 2.66 6.65
C ASN A 106 -2.35 2.71 6.29
N ASP A 107 -1.88 1.73 5.52
CA ASP A 107 -0.50 1.68 5.04
C ASP A 107 -0.51 1.62 3.51
N ALA A 108 0.51 2.22 2.91
CA ALA A 108 0.76 2.11 1.47
C ALA A 108 2.27 2.10 1.21
N MET A 109 2.68 1.39 0.16
CA MET A 109 4.08 1.25 -0.22
C MET A 109 4.31 1.77 -1.64
N THR A 110 5.47 2.40 -1.88
CA THR A 110 5.81 2.90 -3.21
C THR A 110 6.06 1.75 -4.20
N ASP A 111 5.49 1.91 -5.39
CA ASP A 111 5.68 1.03 -6.54
C ASP A 111 6.99 1.34 -7.28
N ALA A 112 7.23 0.68 -8.42
CA ALA A 112 8.43 0.87 -9.24
C ALA A 112 8.60 2.30 -9.78
N ASN A 113 7.51 3.07 -9.87
CA ASN A 113 7.52 4.48 -10.28
C ASN A 113 7.72 5.42 -9.10
N GLY A 114 7.91 4.89 -7.88
CA GLY A 114 8.03 5.70 -6.66
C GLY A 114 6.70 6.22 -6.15
N ASP A 115 5.56 5.76 -6.70
CA ASP A 115 4.24 6.20 -6.30
C ASP A 115 3.63 5.25 -5.25
N PHE A 116 3.02 5.78 -4.19
CA PHE A 116 2.18 5.00 -3.29
C PHE A 116 0.71 5.44 -3.38
N TYR A 117 -0.19 4.50 -3.15
CA TYR A 117 -1.64 4.70 -3.27
C TYR A 117 -2.35 4.17 -2.00
N ALA A 118 -2.73 5.06 -1.11
CA ALA A 118 -3.56 4.73 0.05
C ALA A 118 -5.02 5.09 -0.22
N PHE A 119 -5.83 4.07 -0.50
CA PHE A 119 -7.28 4.24 -0.66
C PHE A 119 -7.93 4.36 0.72
N MET A 120 -8.78 5.37 0.88
CA MET A 120 -9.41 5.72 2.15
C MET A 120 -10.94 5.74 1.97
N PRO A 121 -11.73 5.35 2.99
CA PRO A 121 -13.18 5.49 2.96
C PRO A 121 -13.58 6.96 2.73
N LEU A 122 -14.66 7.23 1.99
CA LEU A 122 -15.17 8.60 1.79
C LEU A 122 -15.58 9.31 3.09
N THR A 123 -15.82 8.55 4.16
CA THR A 123 -16.13 9.07 5.49
C THR A 123 -14.89 9.54 6.27
N ALA A 124 -13.68 9.14 5.86
CA ALA A 124 -12.45 9.63 6.46
C ALA A 124 -12.30 11.13 6.20
N SER A 125 -12.07 11.91 7.25
CA SER A 125 -12.03 13.37 7.19
C SER A 125 -11.12 13.93 8.27
N GLY A 126 -10.87 15.23 8.23
CA GLY A 126 -10.02 15.93 9.21
C GLY A 126 -8.54 15.72 8.95
N GLU A 127 -7.73 16.01 9.98
CA GLU A 127 -6.27 15.94 9.90
C GLU A 127 -5.77 14.51 10.08
N TRP A 128 -4.84 14.10 9.23
CA TRP A 128 -4.14 12.81 9.24
C TRP A 128 -2.63 13.07 9.18
N TYR A 129 -1.84 12.16 9.74
CA TYR A 129 -0.39 12.19 9.66
C TYR A 129 0.09 11.08 8.73
N VAL A 130 0.85 11.45 7.71
CA VAL A 130 1.49 10.53 6.76
C VAL A 130 2.96 10.45 7.13
N SER A 131 3.47 9.27 7.48
CA SER A 131 4.86 9.11 7.91
C SER A 131 5.52 7.88 7.34
N TYR A 132 6.81 7.99 7.04
CA TYR A 132 7.64 6.86 6.69
C TYR A 132 7.73 5.89 7.88
N VAL A 133 7.59 4.60 7.62
CA VAL A 133 7.69 3.55 8.66
C VAL A 133 8.73 2.49 8.37
N ALA A 134 8.97 2.14 7.11
CA ALA A 134 9.89 1.08 6.73
C ALA A 134 10.27 1.16 5.25
N ILE A 135 11.35 0.47 4.90
CA ILE A 135 11.78 0.23 3.52
C ILE A 135 11.87 -1.28 3.28
N ALA A 136 11.33 -1.75 2.16
CA ALA A 136 11.34 -3.15 1.78
C ALA A 136 12.74 -3.59 1.28
N CYS A 137 13.13 -4.83 1.56
CA CYS A 137 14.36 -5.43 1.01
C CYS A 137 14.39 -5.48 -0.53
N THR A 138 13.22 -5.41 -1.18
CA THR A 138 13.07 -5.35 -2.64
C THR A 138 13.17 -3.92 -3.20
N SER A 139 13.46 -2.94 -2.35
CA SER A 139 13.71 -1.57 -2.78
C SER A 139 14.98 -1.46 -3.62
N ASN A 140 14.99 -0.55 -4.59
CA ASN A 140 16.15 -0.14 -5.36
C ASN A 140 17.23 0.58 -4.53
N LYS A 141 17.03 0.72 -3.21
CA LYS A 141 18.03 1.17 -2.24
C LYS A 141 18.65 0.05 -1.42
N MET A 142 18.23 -1.20 -1.65
CA MET A 142 18.70 -2.38 -0.93
C MET A 142 19.49 -3.33 -1.86
N ASP A 143 20.49 -4.00 -1.30
CA ASP A 143 21.18 -5.11 -1.94
C ASP A 143 20.43 -6.45 -1.73
N ALA A 144 20.93 -7.53 -2.32
CA ALA A 144 20.32 -8.86 -2.23
C ALA A 144 20.28 -9.44 -0.81
N ASN A 145 21.09 -8.90 0.11
CA ASN A 145 21.14 -9.29 1.53
C ASN A 145 20.34 -8.32 2.42
N CYS A 146 19.52 -7.44 1.83
CA CYS A 146 18.75 -6.41 2.53
C CYS A 146 19.61 -5.39 3.29
N ASN A 147 20.82 -5.10 2.81
CA ASN A 147 21.60 -3.96 3.30
C ASN A 147 21.43 -2.76 2.37
N TYR A 148 21.57 -1.57 2.92
CA TYR A 148 21.56 -0.34 2.11
C TYR A 148 22.70 -0.35 1.08
N LEU A 149 22.35 -0.08 -0.18
CA LEU A 149 23.32 0.08 -1.25
C LEU A 149 24.32 1.19 -0.91
N GLY A 150 25.61 0.86 -0.96
CA GLY A 150 26.68 1.78 -0.59
C GLY A 150 26.75 2.10 0.91
N GLY A 151 26.07 1.35 1.77
CA GLY A 151 26.08 1.52 3.23
C GLY A 151 25.38 2.79 3.73
N LYS A 152 24.69 3.52 2.84
CA LYS A 152 24.00 4.77 3.17
C LYS A 152 22.57 4.47 3.62
N VAL A 153 22.35 4.52 4.93
CA VAL A 153 21.01 4.49 5.50
C VAL A 153 20.27 5.74 5.06
N GLY A 154 19.14 5.57 4.39
CA GLY A 154 18.31 6.68 3.97
C GLY A 154 17.02 6.83 4.78
N GLN A 155 16.42 8.01 4.70
CA GLN A 155 15.10 8.31 5.24
C GLN A 155 14.31 9.19 4.25
N SER A 156 12.98 9.11 4.33
CA SER A 156 12.10 10.07 3.66
C SER A 156 12.29 11.48 4.24
N GLU A 157 12.36 12.49 3.38
CA GLU A 157 12.28 13.90 3.73
C GLU A 157 11.10 14.56 2.98
N PRO A 158 10.11 15.12 3.70
CA PRO A 158 10.00 15.09 5.16
C PRO A 158 9.79 13.66 5.69
N VAL A 159 10.15 13.43 6.96
CA VAL A 159 9.97 12.12 7.62
C VAL A 159 8.48 11.77 7.79
N GLY A 160 7.65 12.81 7.81
CA GLY A 160 6.20 12.74 7.73
C GLY A 160 5.60 14.13 7.55
N THR A 161 4.33 14.19 7.19
CA THR A 161 3.59 15.43 6.96
C THR A 161 2.15 15.29 7.42
N PHE A 162 1.55 16.39 7.86
CA PHE A 162 0.13 16.47 8.13
C PHE A 162 -0.64 16.78 6.83
N ILE A 163 -1.76 16.10 6.65
CA ILE A 163 -2.69 16.31 5.54
C ILE A 163 -4.10 16.49 6.09
N THR A 164 -4.98 17.13 5.32
CA THR A 164 -6.42 17.15 5.60
C THR A 164 -7.15 16.39 4.51
N LEU A 165 -8.00 15.44 4.90
CA LEU A 165 -8.84 14.70 3.96
C LEU A 165 -10.17 15.43 3.70
N PRO A 166 -10.65 15.52 2.44
CA PRO A 166 -10.08 14.91 1.25
C PRO A 166 -8.87 15.67 0.68
N LEU A 167 -7.85 14.91 0.26
CA LEU A 167 -6.65 15.44 -0.38
C LEU A 167 -6.81 15.40 -1.91
N THR A 168 -6.35 16.43 -2.61
CA THR A 168 -6.41 16.53 -4.07
C THR A 168 -5.04 16.59 -4.75
N SER A 169 -4.00 16.92 -4.00
CA SER A 169 -2.61 16.97 -4.47
C SER A 169 -1.86 15.68 -4.17
N THR A 170 -0.82 15.40 -4.96
CA THR A 170 0.16 14.35 -4.64
C THR A 170 1.13 14.87 -3.59
N LEU A 171 1.48 14.02 -2.63
CA LEU A 171 2.51 14.30 -1.63
C LEU A 171 3.88 14.01 -2.22
N GLU A 172 4.82 14.94 -2.10
CA GLU A 172 6.17 14.78 -2.64
C GLU A 172 7.17 14.52 -1.50
N PHE A 173 8.01 13.50 -1.69
CA PHE A 173 9.06 13.14 -0.73
C PHE A 173 10.39 12.92 -1.45
N THR A 174 11.49 13.26 -0.78
CA THR A 174 12.84 12.93 -1.22
C THR A 174 13.47 11.91 -0.29
N TRP A 175 14.01 10.83 -0.84
CA TRP A 175 14.82 9.86 -0.12
C TRP A 175 16.27 10.33 -0.04
N LYS A 176 16.79 10.53 1.18
CA LYS A 176 18.17 10.99 1.43
C LYS A 176 18.89 10.08 2.40
#